data_AF-A0A9Q3C4S5-F1
#
_entry.id   AF-A0A9Q3C4S5-F1
#
_cell.length_a   1.000
_cell.length_b   1.000
_cell.length_c   1.000
_cell.angle_alpha   90.00
_cell.angle_beta   90.00
_cell.angle_gamma   90.00
#
_symmetry.space_group_name_H-M   'P 1'
#
loop_
_entity.id
_entity.type
_entity.pdbx_description
1 polymer ?
#
loop_
_entity_poly.entity_id
_entity_poly.type
_entity_poly.pdbx_seq_one_letter_code
_entity_poly.pdbx_strand_id
1 'polypeptide(L)'
;METIKKANLLWAKIEDQYASKRAVNRGQVWMDWKRSFYNGNLQNYIDSCRKPMMELEAVSIVVPPDLLSYSLLGKLGGDTNLHQFIKDLTLNEDIIKKPEKILT
;
A
#
# COMPACT_ATOMS: atom_id res chain seq x y z
N MET A 1 30.46 7.84 23.39
CA MET A 1 30.38 8.38 22.01
C MET A 1 30.74 7.32 20.96
N GLU A 2 31.77 6.49 21.17
CA GLU A 2 32.17 5.42 20.24
C GLU A 2 31.19 4.25 20.16
N THR A 3 30.56 3.87 21.27
CA THR A 3 29.53 2.80 21.32
C THR A 3 28.32 3.13 20.45
N ILE A 4 27.86 4.39 20.45
CA ILE A 4 26.75 4.86 19.62
C ILE A 4 27.12 4.77 18.13
N LYS A 5 28.36 5.15 17.76
CA LYS A 5 28.85 4.99 16.37
C LYS A 5 28.86 3.53 15.93
N LYS A 6 29.29 2.60 16.78
CA LYS A 6 29.29 1.16 16.48
C LYS A 6 27.87 0.60 16.35
N ALA A 7 26.95 1.03 17.20
CA ALA A 7 25.55 0.65 17.10
C ALA A 7 24.91 1.15 15.79
N ASN A 8 25.15 2.40 15.39
CA ASN A 8 24.65 2.94 14.13
C ASN A 8 25.23 2.20 12.91
N LEU A 9 26.52 1.85 12.94
CA LEU A 9 27.15 1.06 11.87
C LEU A 9 26.58 -0.36 11.77
N LEU A 10 26.29 -0.99 12.92
CA LEU A 10 25.64 -2.30 12.96
C LEU A 10 24.23 -2.20 12.36
N TRP A 11 23.47 -1.17 12.74
CA TRP A 11 22.12 -0.95 12.21
C TRP A 11 22.13 -0.72 10.70
N ALA A 12 23.05 0.11 10.19
CA ALA A 12 23.22 0.33 8.75
C ALA A 12 23.56 -0.96 8.00
N LYS A 13 24.41 -1.83 8.57
CA LYS A 13 24.74 -3.13 7.96
C LYS A 13 23.56 -4.11 7.98
N ILE A 14 22.76 -4.11 9.05
CA ILE A 14 21.54 -4.91 9.12
C ILE A 14 20.54 -4.41 8.06
N GLU A 15 20.34 -3.09 7.95
CA GLU A 15 19.50 -2.51 6.91
C GLU A 15 19.99 -2.83 5.50
N ASP A 16 21.30 -2.82 5.25
CA ASP A 16 21.90 -3.15 3.95
C ASP A 16 21.77 -4.65 3.61
N GLN A 17 22.01 -5.53 4.59
CA GLN A 17 22.03 -6.97 4.39
C GLN A 17 20.64 -7.61 4.33
N TYR A 18 19.70 -7.13 5.16
CA TYR A 18 18.30 -7.57 5.18
C TYR A 18 17.40 -6.68 4.32
N ALA A 19 18.00 -5.77 3.55
CA ALA A 19 17.40 -4.68 2.79
C ALA A 19 16.05 -5.03 2.14
N SER A 20 14.98 -4.76 2.89
CA SER A 20 13.61 -4.58 2.40
C SER A 20 13.56 -3.64 1.18
N LYS A 21 14.55 -2.75 1.05
CA LYS A 21 14.68 -1.73 -0.01
C LYS A 21 15.31 -2.24 -1.33
N ARG A 22 15.82 -3.48 -1.41
CA ARG A 22 16.35 -4.01 -2.69
C ARG A 22 15.27 -4.04 -3.76
N ALA A 23 15.65 -3.80 -5.01
CA ALA A 23 14.72 -3.78 -6.14
C ALA A 23 13.84 -5.05 -6.24
N VAL A 24 14.40 -6.21 -5.92
CA VAL A 24 13.67 -7.49 -5.90
C VAL A 24 12.56 -7.51 -4.84
N ASN A 25 12.87 -7.07 -3.61
CA ASN A 25 11.90 -7.03 -2.51
C ASN A 25 10.80 -6.00 -2.77
N ARG A 26 11.18 -4.82 -3.27
CA ARG A 26 10.24 -3.79 -3.75
C ARG A 26 9.32 -4.32 -4.84
N GLY A 27 9.88 -5.02 -5.82
CA GLY A 27 9.12 -5.64 -6.91
C GLY A 27 8.13 -6.69 -6.39
N GLN A 28 8.55 -7.55 -5.47
CA GLN A 28 7.70 -8.57 -4.88
C GLN A 28 6.51 -7.95 -4.12
N VAL A 29 6.78 -7.01 -3.20
CA VAL A 29 5.72 -6.31 -2.45
C VAL A 29 4.77 -5.56 -3.38
N TRP A 30 5.29 -4.90 -4.42
CA TRP A 30 4.45 -4.24 -5.42
C TRP A 30 3.55 -5.21 -6.19
N MET A 31 4.07 -6.37 -6.56
CA MET A 31 3.30 -7.40 -7.26
C MET A 31 2.23 -8.04 -6.37
N ASP A 32 2.53 -8.28 -5.09
CA ASP A 32 1.57 -8.80 -4.13
C ASP A 32 0.46 -7.78 -3.83
N TRP A 33 0.82 -6.51 -3.67
CA TRP A 33 -0.16 -5.41 -3.63
C TRP A 33 -1.04 -5.40 -4.88
N LYS A 34 -0.46 -5.45 -6.09
CA LYS A 34 -1.22 -5.44 -7.35
C LYS A 34 -2.21 -6.59 -7.43
N ARG A 35 -1.87 -7.78 -6.93
CA ARG A 35 -2.68 -8.99 -6.96
C ARG A 35 -3.84 -9.01 -5.96
N SER A 36 -3.89 -8.12 -4.96
CA SER A 36 -5.06 -8.04 -4.09
C SER A 36 -6.29 -7.58 -4.88
N PHE A 37 -7.42 -8.28 -4.76
CA PHE A 37 -8.67 -7.90 -5.41
C PHE A 37 -9.85 -8.16 -4.48
N TYR A 38 -10.93 -7.43 -4.71
CA TYR A 38 -12.18 -7.63 -4.01
C TYR A 38 -12.83 -8.96 -4.41
N ASN A 39 -13.22 -9.76 -3.42
CA ASN A 39 -13.79 -11.10 -3.62
C ASN A 39 -15.26 -11.20 -3.18
N GLY A 40 -15.97 -10.07 -3.07
CA GLY A 40 -17.36 -10.03 -2.60
C GLY A 40 -17.52 -9.78 -1.09
N ASN A 41 -16.43 -9.77 -0.30
CA ASN A 41 -16.48 -9.43 1.12
C ASN A 41 -15.67 -8.15 1.40
N LEU A 42 -16.36 -7.07 1.80
CA LEU A 42 -15.76 -5.75 1.99
C LEU A 42 -14.80 -5.71 3.19
N GLN A 43 -15.15 -6.36 4.29
CA GLN A 43 -14.32 -6.39 5.49
C GLN A 43 -13.00 -7.12 5.20
N ASN A 44 -13.07 -8.30 4.59
CA ASN A 44 -11.90 -9.07 4.19
C ASN A 44 -11.03 -8.29 3.19
N TYR A 45 -11.65 -7.55 2.28
CA TYR A 45 -10.93 -6.70 1.34
C TYR A 45 -10.16 -5.58 2.05
N ILE A 46 -10.82 -4.84 2.94
CA ILE A 46 -10.21 -3.76 3.74
C ILE A 46 -9.01 -4.32 4.53
N ASP A 47 -9.20 -5.43 5.23
CA ASP A 47 -8.15 -6.07 6.02
C ASP A 47 -7.00 -6.58 5.13
N SER A 48 -7.32 -7.12 3.95
CA SER A 48 -6.32 -7.57 2.98
C SER A 48 -5.51 -6.43 2.36
N CYS A 49 -6.04 -5.20 2.32
CA CYS A 49 -5.33 -4.03 1.78
C CYS A 49 -4.40 -3.38 2.80
N ARG A 50 -4.74 -3.40 4.10
CA ARG A 50 -3.96 -2.75 5.17
C ARG A 50 -2.53 -3.29 5.27
N LYS A 51 -2.36 -4.61 5.27
CA LYS A 51 -1.04 -5.24 5.43
C LYS A 51 -0.08 -4.91 4.27
N PRO A 52 -0.45 -5.11 2.99
CA PRO A 52 0.39 -4.70 1.86
C PRO A 52 0.71 -3.20 1.83
N MET A 53 -0.22 -2.33 2.26
CA MET A 53 0.04 -0.88 2.33
C MET A 53 1.17 -0.56 3.31
N MET A 54 1.21 -1.21 4.48
CA MET A 54 2.33 -1.06 5.42
C MET A 54 3.63 -1.63 4.84
N GLU A 55 3.55 -2.74 4.11
CA GLU A 55 4.71 -3.36 3.46
C GLU A 55 5.29 -2.47 2.35
N LEU A 56 4.46 -1.76 1.59
CA LEU A 56 4.90 -0.77 0.59
C LEU A 56 5.76 0.32 1.22
N GLU A 57 5.31 0.88 2.35
CA GLU A 57 6.06 1.89 3.10
C GLU A 57 7.38 1.31 3.65
N ALA A 58 7.34 0.09 4.20
CA ALA A 58 8.51 -0.60 4.74
C ALA A 58 9.60 -0.88 3.69
N VAL A 59 9.24 -0.99 2.41
CA VAL A 59 10.18 -1.11 1.28
C VAL A 59 10.43 0.21 0.54
N SER A 60 10.00 1.34 1.13
CA SER A 60 10.17 2.69 0.58
C SER A 60 9.51 2.89 -0.80
N ILE A 61 8.36 2.26 -1.02
CA ILE A 61 7.45 2.60 -2.11
C ILE A 61 6.43 3.61 -1.58
N VAL A 62 6.62 4.87 -1.93
CA VAL A 62 5.68 5.95 -1.61
C VAL A 62 4.76 6.16 -2.81
N VAL A 63 3.47 5.87 -2.62
CA VAL A 63 2.43 6.15 -3.61
C VAL A 63 1.74 7.45 -3.22
N PRO A 64 1.56 8.40 -4.16
CA PRO A 64 0.77 9.60 -3.90
C PRO A 64 -0.62 9.22 -3.34
N PRO A 65 -1.12 9.90 -2.29
CA PRO A 65 -2.38 9.54 -1.63
C PRO A 65 -3.56 9.47 -2.60
N ASP A 66 -3.70 10.43 -3.49
CA ASP A 66 -4.73 10.43 -4.54
C ASP A 66 -4.66 9.18 -5.44
N LEU A 67 -3.47 8.81 -5.93
CA LEU A 67 -3.28 7.61 -6.74
C LEU A 67 -3.53 6.32 -5.96
N LEU A 68 -3.23 6.31 -4.66
CA LEU A 68 -3.53 5.19 -3.77
C LEU A 68 -5.04 5.02 -3.59
N SER A 69 -5.76 6.12 -3.41
CA SER A 69 -7.22 6.16 -3.35
C SER A 69 -7.86 5.58 -4.62
N TYR A 70 -7.43 6.03 -5.80
CA TYR A 70 -7.89 5.47 -7.08
C TYR A 70 -7.55 3.98 -7.23
N SER A 71 -6.38 3.56 -6.76
CA SER A 71 -5.96 2.15 -6.82
C SER A 71 -6.83 1.25 -5.95
N LEU A 72 -7.16 1.70 -4.73
CA LEU A 72 -8.07 1.01 -3.81
C LEU A 72 -9.49 0.90 -4.38
N LEU A 73 -10.01 1.97 -4.96
CA LEU A 73 -11.33 1.98 -5.59
C LEU A 73 -11.36 1.10 -6.85
N GLY A 74 -10.34 1.19 -7.70
CA GLY A 74 -10.25 0.39 -8.92
C GLY A 74 -10.23 -1.13 -8.67
N LYS A 75 -9.65 -1.56 -7.54
CA LYS A 75 -9.64 -2.97 -7.09
C LYS A 75 -11.00 -3.48 -6.63
N LEU A 76 -11.91 -2.60 -6.21
CA LEU A 76 -13.32 -2.92 -5.97
C LEU A 76 -14.11 -3.01 -7.29
N GLY A 77 -13.70 -2.25 -8.31
CA GLY A 77 -14.40 -2.11 -9.60
C GLY A 77 -14.36 -3.34 -10.49
N GLY A 78 -13.64 -4.40 -10.09
CA GLY A 78 -13.76 -5.72 -10.68
C GLY A 78 -15.14 -6.35 -10.48
N ASP A 79 -15.88 -5.91 -9.45
CA ASP A 79 -17.29 -6.28 -9.28
C ASP A 79 -18.18 -5.35 -10.11
N THR A 80 -18.90 -5.93 -11.07
CA THR A 80 -19.83 -5.23 -11.95
C THR A 80 -20.93 -4.47 -11.19
N ASN A 81 -21.29 -4.93 -9.98
CA ASN A 81 -22.30 -4.28 -9.14
C ASN A 81 -21.77 -3.00 -8.47
N LEU A 82 -20.46 -2.88 -8.28
CA LEU A 82 -19.82 -1.73 -7.63
C LEU A 82 -19.26 -0.72 -8.64
N HIS A 83 -19.13 -1.09 -9.90
CA HIS A 83 -18.48 -0.28 -10.95
C HIS A 83 -19.05 1.13 -11.08
N GLN A 84 -20.38 1.29 -11.11
CA GLN A 84 -20.99 2.61 -11.25
C GLN A 84 -20.81 3.47 -10.00
N PHE A 85 -21.00 2.88 -8.81
CA PHE A 85 -20.76 3.55 -7.53
C PHE A 85 -19.31 4.04 -7.41
N ILE A 86 -18.35 3.21 -7.82
CA ILE A 86 -16.94 3.55 -7.83
C ILE A 86 -16.65 4.70 -8.79
N LYS A 87 -17.24 4.69 -9.99
CA LYS A 87 -17.12 5.81 -10.94
C LYS A 87 -17.62 7.11 -10.34
N ASP A 88 -18.73 7.07 -9.61
CA ASP A 88 -19.29 8.26 -9.00
C ASP A 88 -18.40 8.78 -7.85
N LEU A 89 -17.81 7.86 -7.08
CA LEU A 89 -16.82 8.20 -6.04
C LEU A 89 -15.53 8.79 -6.61
N THR A 90 -15.04 8.27 -7.73
CA THR A 90 -13.80 8.76 -8.36
C THR A 90 -13.94 10.14 -9.00
N LEU A 91 -15.17 10.62 -9.17
CA LEU A 91 -15.45 11.99 -9.60
C LEU A 91 -15.51 12.99 -8.44
N ASN A 92 -15.47 12.50 -7.19
CA ASN A 92 -15.50 13.33 -5.99
C ASN A 92 -14.08 13.50 -5.41
N GLU A 93 -13.45 14.64 -5.74
CA GLU A 93 -12.07 14.94 -5.32
C GLU A 93 -11.84 14.90 -3.79
N ASP A 94 -12.85 15.21 -2.99
CA ASP A 94 -12.71 15.29 -1.53
C ASP A 94 -12.53 13.92 -0.89
N ILE A 95 -13.08 12.87 -1.52
CA ILE A 95 -12.94 11.48 -1.09
C ILE A 95 -11.55 10.95 -1.45
N ILE A 96 -11.00 11.41 -2.57
CA ILE A 96 -9.76 10.89 -3.16
C ILE A 96 -8.52 11.42 -2.43
N LYS A 97 -8.59 12.62 -1.86
CA LYS A 97 -7.47 13.25 -1.13
C LYS A 97 -7.11 12.55 0.19
N LYS A 98 -7.93 11.61 0.67
CA LYS A 98 -7.79 10.94 1.98
C LYS A 98 -8.00 9.43 1.89
N PRO A 99 -6.97 8.65 1.53
CA PRO A 99 -7.06 7.20 1.30
C PRO A 99 -7.62 6.42 2.49
N GLU A 100 -7.32 6.88 3.71
CA GLU A 100 -7.77 6.27 4.96
C GLU A 100 -9.30 6.23 5.05
N LYS A 101 -9.99 7.22 4.47
CA LYS A 101 -11.46 7.31 4.50
C LYS A 101 -12.16 6.33 3.57
N ILE A 102 -11.44 5.72 2.63
CA ILE A 102 -12.00 4.72 1.70
C ILE A 102 -12.16 3.37 2.40
N LEU A 103 -11.40 3.15 3.48
CA LEU A 103 -11.30 1.89 4.21
C LEU A 103 -11.93 1.96 5.62
N THR A 104 -12.70 3.02 5.92
CA THR A 104 -13.40 3.23 7.21
C THR A 104 -14.89 3.04 7.03
#